data_AF-A0A925B4Q0-F1
#
_entry.id   AF-A0A925B4Q0-F1
#
_cell.length_a   1.000
_cell.length_b   1.000
_cell.length_c   1.000
_cell.angle_alpha   90.00
_cell.angle_beta   90.00
_cell.angle_gamma   90.00
#
_symmetry.space_group_name_H-M   'P 1'
#
loop_
_entity.id
_entity.type
_entity.pdbx_description
1 polymer ?
#
loop_
_entity_poly.entity_id
_entity_poly.type
_entity_poly.pdbx_seq_one_letter_code
_entity_poly.pdbx_strand_id
1 'polypeptide(L)'
;MNNKILVFALVTMFSICAAANAQTAASYKISKIKIVPYDQTLGEFEPEIKPKDERAFFNEVSTALFIVAEVSGAAGSYEAKRNVEITVLEGKKLRTKKLMPMGIINQNGKFYAPVFVEAAFCSEVTVTARMVGQKTVSTLTRKAAFQCGE
;
A
#
# COMPACT_ATOMS: atom_id res chain seq x y z
N MET A 1 24.36 71.57 42.49
CA MET A 1 23.42 70.43 42.36
C MET A 1 23.17 70.24 40.88
N ASN A 2 23.51 69.08 40.30
CA ASN A 2 22.91 68.52 39.07
C ASN A 2 23.58 67.19 38.71
N ASN A 3 23.00 66.10 39.20
CA ASN A 3 23.38 64.72 38.84
C ASN A 3 22.61 64.31 37.58
N LYS A 4 23.33 64.05 36.48
CA LYS A 4 22.76 63.47 35.26
C LYS A 4 22.75 61.95 35.41
N ILE A 5 21.58 61.38 35.68
CA ILE A 5 21.35 59.93 35.70
C ILE A 5 21.15 59.48 34.26
N LEU A 6 22.11 58.69 33.75
CA LEU A 6 22.05 58.05 32.44
C LEU A 6 21.34 56.69 32.60
N VAL A 7 20.10 56.60 32.13
CA VAL A 7 19.30 55.36 32.15
C VAL A 7 19.65 54.55 30.90
N PHE A 8 20.40 53.46 31.07
CA PHE A 8 20.71 52.50 30.02
C PHE A 8 19.53 51.52 29.88
N ALA A 9 18.70 51.71 28.85
CA ALA A 9 17.62 50.79 28.51
C ALA A 9 18.19 49.56 27.80
N LEU A 10 18.32 48.45 28.53
CA LEU A 10 18.74 47.16 28.02
C LEU A 10 17.55 46.48 27.30
N VAL A 11 17.49 46.63 25.98
CA VAL A 11 16.49 45.97 25.13
C VAL A 11 16.89 44.50 24.96
N THR A 12 16.25 43.62 25.74
CA THR A 12 16.36 42.17 25.57
C THR A 12 15.57 41.73 24.34
N MET A 13 16.28 41.56 23.22
CA MET A 13 15.76 40.85 22.04
C MET A 13 15.49 39.39 22.43
N PHE A 14 14.22 39.07 22.73
CA PHE A 14 13.73 37.70 22.77
C PHE A 14 13.70 37.17 21.34
N SER A 15 14.74 36.43 20.95
CA SER A 15 14.71 35.56 19.77
C SER A 15 13.67 34.47 20.00
N ILE A 16 12.50 34.64 19.39
CA ILE A 16 11.48 33.60 19.27
C ILE A 16 12.06 32.55 18.31
N CYS A 17 12.73 31.54 18.84
CA CYS A 17 13.02 30.32 18.10
C CYS A 17 11.67 29.65 17.78
N ALA A 18 11.13 29.92 16.59
CA ALA A 18 9.99 29.18 16.07
C ALA A 18 10.41 27.71 15.97
N ALA A 19 9.90 26.88 16.88
CA ALA A 19 10.02 25.44 16.77
C ALA A 19 9.33 25.02 15.48
N ALA A 20 10.11 24.75 14.44
CA ALA A 20 9.61 24.09 13.26
C ALA A 20 9.05 22.74 13.73
N ASN A 21 7.72 22.63 13.80
CA ASN A 21 7.05 21.34 13.95
C ASN A 21 7.45 20.50 12.75
N ALA A 22 8.47 19.67 12.92
CA ALA A 22 8.85 18.67 11.95
C ALA A 22 7.67 17.71 11.85
N GLN A 23 6.76 18.01 10.92
CA GLN A 23 5.60 17.17 10.65
C GLN A 23 6.14 15.81 10.27
N THR A 24 5.94 14.84 11.16
CA THR A 24 6.39 13.47 10.97
C THR A 24 5.75 12.97 9.69
N ALA A 25 6.57 12.62 8.70
CA ALA A 25 6.10 12.14 7.41
C ALA A 25 5.06 11.04 7.63
N ALA A 26 3.85 11.24 7.10
CA ALA A 26 2.71 10.36 7.35
C ALA A 26 3.11 8.91 7.02
N SER A 27 2.91 7.97 7.94
CA SER A 27 3.26 6.56 7.70
C SER A 27 2.20 5.91 6.82
N TYR A 28 2.61 5.26 5.72
CA TYR A 28 1.69 4.52 4.86
C TYR A 28 1.64 3.06 5.27
N LYS A 29 0.45 2.46 5.17
CA LYS A 29 0.21 1.08 5.58
C LYS A 29 -0.56 0.32 4.52
N ILE A 30 -0.09 -0.87 4.14
CA ILE A 30 -0.91 -1.84 3.40
C ILE A 30 -2.04 -2.29 4.33
N SER A 31 -3.27 -1.93 3.99
CA SER A 31 -4.44 -2.15 4.84
C SER A 31 -5.29 -3.33 4.39
N LYS A 32 -5.31 -3.62 3.09
CA LYS A 32 -6.07 -4.73 2.52
C LYS A 32 -5.41 -5.23 1.23
N ILE A 33 -5.58 -6.50 0.91
CA ILE A 33 -5.36 -7.06 -0.42
C ILE A 33 -6.70 -7.63 -0.85
N LYS A 34 -7.22 -7.26 -2.02
CA LYS A 34 -8.39 -7.88 -2.68
C LYS A 34 -7.89 -8.81 -3.78
N ILE A 35 -8.52 -9.98 -3.92
CA ILE A 35 -8.24 -10.94 -5.00
C ILE A 35 -9.60 -11.22 -5.65
N VAL A 36 -9.72 -10.87 -6.93
CA VAL A 36 -10.95 -10.96 -7.71
C VAL A 36 -10.63 -11.82 -8.94
N PRO A 37 -11.26 -12.99 -9.10
CA PRO A 37 -11.11 -13.77 -10.32
C PRO A 37 -11.72 -13.03 -11.51
N TYR A 38 -11.12 -13.24 -12.67
CA TYR A 38 -11.64 -12.79 -13.95
C TYR A 38 -11.74 -14.01 -14.87
N ASP A 39 -12.97 -14.36 -15.23
CA ASP A 39 -13.26 -15.42 -16.19
C ASP A 39 -12.97 -14.88 -17.59
N GLN A 40 -11.91 -15.37 -18.23
CA GLN A 40 -11.51 -14.91 -19.57
C GLN A 40 -12.45 -15.42 -20.67
N THR A 41 -13.23 -16.47 -20.41
CA THR A 41 -14.20 -17.04 -21.35
C THR A 41 -15.45 -16.17 -21.41
N LEU A 42 -15.97 -15.77 -20.24
CA LEU A 42 -17.15 -14.91 -20.13
C LEU A 42 -16.81 -13.42 -20.21
N GLY A 43 -15.57 -13.04 -19.91
CA GLY A 43 -15.14 -11.65 -19.87
C GLY A 43 -15.62 -10.90 -18.63
N GLU A 44 -15.85 -11.60 -17.52
CA GLU A 44 -16.51 -11.06 -16.33
C GLU A 44 -15.66 -11.18 -15.06
N PHE A 45 -15.84 -10.23 -14.15
CA PHE A 45 -15.27 -10.32 -12.80
C PHE A 45 -16.20 -11.12 -11.90
N GLU A 46 -15.62 -12.10 -11.21
CA GLU A 46 -16.30 -12.86 -10.19
C GLU A 46 -16.30 -12.15 -8.82
N PRO A 47 -17.08 -12.62 -7.85
CA PRO A 47 -16.98 -12.15 -6.47
C PRO A 47 -15.55 -12.28 -5.90
N GLU A 48 -15.16 -11.31 -5.07
CA GLU A 48 -13.88 -11.36 -4.34
C GLU A 48 -13.78 -12.63 -3.51
N ILE A 49 -12.74 -13.45 -3.75
CA ILE A 49 -12.40 -14.63 -2.93
C ILE A 49 -12.18 -14.15 -1.51
N LYS A 50 -12.98 -14.58 -0.52
CA LYS A 50 -12.82 -14.12 0.88
C LYS A 50 -11.70 -14.89 1.61
N PRO A 51 -11.14 -14.36 2.71
CA PRO A 51 -10.20 -15.13 3.51
C PRO A 51 -10.88 -16.39 4.05
N LYS A 52 -10.22 -17.55 3.94
CA LYS A 52 -10.77 -18.88 4.29
C LYS A 52 -11.93 -19.35 3.43
N ASP A 53 -12.16 -18.72 2.29
CA ASP A 53 -13.08 -19.26 1.29
C ASP A 53 -12.47 -20.55 0.73
N GLU A 54 -13.22 -21.65 0.85
CA GLU A 54 -12.81 -22.97 0.39
C GLU A 54 -13.15 -23.21 -1.08
N ARG A 55 -13.60 -22.16 -1.81
CA ARG A 55 -13.87 -22.25 -3.24
C ARG A 55 -12.64 -22.82 -3.96
N ALA A 56 -12.75 -24.07 -4.38
CA ALA A 56 -11.78 -24.73 -5.24
C ALA A 56 -12.13 -24.36 -6.68
N PHE A 57 -11.33 -23.51 -7.30
CA PHE A 57 -11.35 -23.29 -8.74
C PHE A 57 -10.85 -24.57 -9.40
N PHE A 58 -11.77 -25.48 -9.73
CA PHE A 58 -11.44 -26.81 -10.22
C PHE A 58 -11.34 -26.82 -11.74
N ASN A 59 -10.14 -27.03 -12.28
CA ASN A 59 -9.85 -27.08 -13.72
C ASN A 59 -10.16 -25.80 -14.50
N GLU A 60 -10.20 -24.65 -13.84
CA GLU A 60 -10.39 -23.36 -14.50
C GLU A 60 -9.07 -22.84 -15.09
N VAL A 61 -8.74 -23.34 -16.27
CA VAL A 61 -7.53 -22.94 -17.02
C VAL A 61 -7.62 -21.55 -17.63
N SER A 62 -8.80 -20.93 -17.63
CA SER A 62 -9.10 -19.62 -18.22
C SER A 62 -9.34 -18.52 -17.18
N THR A 63 -8.89 -18.72 -15.93
CA THR A 63 -9.12 -17.76 -14.84
C THR A 63 -7.88 -16.92 -14.60
N ALA A 64 -7.97 -15.61 -14.84
CA ALA A 64 -6.96 -14.63 -14.46
C ALA A 64 -7.31 -14.02 -13.09
N LEU A 65 -6.33 -13.37 -12.44
CA LEU A 65 -6.57 -12.68 -11.16
C LEU A 65 -6.38 -11.18 -11.27
N PHE A 66 -7.39 -10.43 -10.86
CA PHE A 66 -7.28 -9.01 -10.57
C PHE A 66 -7.07 -8.80 -9.07
N ILE A 67 -5.86 -8.33 -8.74
CA ILE A 67 -5.40 -8.13 -7.37
C ILE A 67 -5.32 -6.64 -7.11
N VAL A 68 -5.84 -6.19 -5.97
CA VAL A 68 -5.74 -4.79 -5.54
C VAL A 68 -5.17 -4.72 -4.13
N ALA A 69 -3.97 -4.16 -3.98
CA ALA A 69 -3.48 -3.76 -2.67
C ALA A 69 -4.03 -2.37 -2.32
N GLU A 70 -4.64 -2.26 -1.15
CA GLU A 70 -5.10 -1.00 -0.58
C GLU A 70 -4.04 -0.46 0.38
N VAL A 71 -3.67 0.79 0.18
CA VAL A 71 -2.76 1.53 1.05
C VAL A 71 -3.56 2.59 1.78
N SER A 72 -3.45 2.62 3.11
CA SER A 72 -3.98 3.70 3.94
C SER A 72 -2.89 4.73 4.23
N GLY A 73 -3.27 6.00 4.23
CA GLY A 73 -2.41 7.13 4.60
C GLY A 73 -3.24 8.39 4.90
N ALA A 74 -2.56 9.50 5.17
CA ALA A 74 -3.23 10.79 5.34
C ALA A 74 -3.77 11.28 3.98
N ALA A 75 -5.02 11.75 3.94
CA ALA A 75 -5.64 12.29 2.73
C ALA A 75 -4.80 13.44 2.14
N GLY A 76 -4.67 13.47 0.81
CA GLY A 76 -3.88 14.47 0.09
C GLY A 76 -2.37 14.33 0.24
N SER A 77 -1.87 13.41 1.07
CA SER A 77 -0.43 13.21 1.21
C SER A 77 0.18 12.50 0.01
N TYR A 78 1.44 12.82 -0.29
CA TYR A 78 2.23 12.21 -1.35
C TYR A 78 3.70 12.21 -0.99
N GLU A 79 4.41 11.13 -1.33
CA GLU A 79 5.82 10.93 -1.04
C GLU A 79 6.50 10.24 -2.23
N ALA A 80 7.28 11.00 -3.02
CA ALA A 80 7.74 10.60 -4.35
C ALA A 80 8.60 9.33 -4.41
N LYS A 81 9.21 8.91 -3.29
CA LYS A 81 10.08 7.72 -3.23
C LYS A 81 9.37 6.46 -2.74
N ARG A 82 8.09 6.54 -2.40
CA ARG A 82 7.33 5.41 -1.88
C ARG A 82 6.67 4.63 -3.00
N ASN A 83 6.80 3.31 -2.91
CA ASN A 83 6.27 2.37 -3.89
C ASN A 83 5.50 1.26 -3.17
N VAL A 84 4.57 0.65 -3.90
CA VAL A 84 3.91 -0.60 -3.49
C VAL A 84 4.50 -1.72 -4.33
N GLU A 85 5.16 -2.67 -3.69
CA GLU A 85 5.59 -3.91 -4.33
C GLU A 85 4.52 -4.99 -4.10
N ILE A 86 4.01 -5.58 -5.17
CA ILE A 86 3.09 -6.73 -5.11
C ILE A 86 3.78 -7.93 -5.75
N THR A 87 3.87 -9.01 -4.98
CA THR A 87 4.44 -10.30 -5.40
C THR A 87 3.36 -11.35 -5.33
N VAL A 88 3.25 -12.15 -6.39
CA VAL A 88 2.28 -13.25 -6.51
C VAL A 88 3.05 -14.54 -6.76
N LEU A 89 2.92 -15.46 -5.83
CA LEU A 89 3.47 -16.81 -5.92
C LEU A 89 2.34 -17.80 -6.10
N GLU A 90 2.59 -18.88 -6.84
CA GLU A 90 1.76 -20.08 -6.84
C GLU A 90 2.59 -21.23 -6.31
N GLY A 91 2.24 -21.73 -5.12
CA GLY A 91 3.14 -22.56 -4.32
C GLY A 91 4.46 -21.82 -4.09
N LYS A 92 5.54 -22.28 -4.74
CA LYS A 92 6.87 -21.67 -4.70
C LYS A 92 7.25 -20.92 -5.99
N LYS A 93 6.42 -21.00 -7.03
CA LYS A 93 6.71 -20.42 -8.34
C LYS A 93 6.32 -18.94 -8.35
N LEU A 94 7.24 -18.07 -8.72
CA LEU A 94 6.93 -16.66 -8.95
C LEU A 94 6.08 -16.52 -10.22
N ARG A 95 4.89 -15.96 -10.08
CA ARG A 95 3.99 -15.66 -11.21
C ARG A 95 4.13 -14.20 -11.64
N THR A 96 4.14 -13.28 -10.69
CA THR A 96 4.43 -11.87 -10.99
C THR A 96 5.09 -11.16 -9.81
N LYS A 97 5.86 -10.14 -10.13
CA LYS A 97 6.40 -9.16 -9.17
C LYS A 97 6.31 -7.79 -9.81
N LYS A 98 5.51 -6.90 -9.24
CA LYS A 98 5.30 -5.55 -9.76
C LYS A 98 5.61 -4.50 -8.69
N LEU A 99 6.48 -3.57 -9.02
CA LEU A 99 6.76 -2.38 -8.22
C LEU A 99 5.98 -1.22 -8.84
N MET A 100 5.12 -0.57 -8.05
CA MET A 100 4.29 0.53 -8.52
C MET A 100 4.56 1.80 -7.74
N PRO A 101 4.81 2.93 -8.43
CA PRO A 101 4.93 4.22 -7.77
C PRO A 101 3.61 4.58 -7.10
N MET A 102 3.69 5.12 -5.89
CA MET A 102 2.51 5.66 -5.24
C MET A 102 2.09 6.97 -5.89
N GLY A 103 0.78 7.17 -6.01
CA GLY A 103 0.18 8.47 -6.29
C GLY A 103 -0.19 9.21 -5.00
N ILE A 104 -0.93 10.30 -5.15
CA ILE A 104 -1.53 11.04 -4.04
C ILE A 104 -2.56 10.15 -3.35
N ILE A 105 -2.54 10.12 -2.00
CA ILE A 105 -3.58 9.47 -1.22
C ILE A 105 -4.90 10.24 -1.41
N ASN A 106 -5.97 9.55 -1.80
CA ASN A 106 -7.26 10.20 -2.05
C ASN A 106 -7.90 10.77 -0.78
N GLN A 107 -9.04 11.45 -0.94
CA GLN A 107 -9.75 12.11 0.17
C GLN A 107 -10.25 11.13 1.25
N ASN A 108 -10.42 9.84 0.91
CA ASN A 108 -10.80 8.79 1.86
C ASN A 108 -9.58 8.20 2.60
N GLY A 109 -8.39 8.79 2.41
CA GLY A 109 -7.16 8.29 3.01
C GLY A 109 -6.64 7.01 2.35
N LYS A 110 -7.01 6.74 1.09
CA LYS A 110 -6.67 5.49 0.38
C LYS A 110 -5.90 5.72 -0.92
N PHE A 111 -5.05 4.75 -1.25
CA PHE A 111 -4.49 4.55 -2.58
C PHE A 111 -4.68 3.08 -2.96
N TYR A 112 -4.97 2.82 -4.24
CA TYR A 112 -5.22 1.48 -4.74
C TYR A 112 -4.15 1.11 -5.76
N ALA A 113 -3.53 -0.04 -5.54
CA ALA A 113 -2.42 -0.58 -6.30
C ALA A 113 -2.91 -1.85 -7.02
N PRO A 114 -3.42 -1.74 -8.27
CA PRO A 114 -3.96 -2.88 -9.02
C PRO A 114 -2.88 -3.64 -9.80
N VAL A 115 -3.02 -4.96 -9.86
CA VAL A 115 -2.22 -5.89 -10.67
C VAL A 115 -3.15 -6.92 -11.29
N PHE A 116 -3.08 -7.08 -12.59
CA PHE A 116 -3.75 -8.16 -13.31
C PHE A 116 -2.73 -9.26 -13.58
N VAL A 117 -3.07 -10.51 -13.28
CA VAL A 117 -2.19 -11.68 -13.40
C VAL A 117 -2.86 -12.70 -14.29
N GLU A 118 -2.36 -12.83 -15.50
CA GLU A 118 -2.79 -13.82 -16.48
C GLU A 118 -1.99 -15.11 -16.27
N ALA A 119 -2.58 -16.09 -15.61
CA ALA A 119 -2.01 -17.42 -15.44
C ALA A 119 -3.11 -18.43 -15.12
N ALA A 120 -2.96 -19.66 -15.60
CA ALA A 120 -3.70 -20.80 -15.07
C ALA A 120 -3.07 -21.21 -13.72
N PHE A 121 -3.85 -21.12 -12.64
CA PHE A 121 -3.42 -21.46 -11.29
C PHE A 121 -3.94 -22.85 -10.90
N CYS A 122 -3.04 -23.71 -10.43
CA CYS A 122 -3.33 -25.08 -10.00
C CYS A 122 -2.88 -25.37 -8.56
N SER A 123 -2.52 -24.35 -7.81
CA SER A 123 -2.04 -24.47 -6.42
C SER A 123 -2.32 -23.20 -5.64
N GLU A 124 -2.10 -23.23 -4.33
CA GLU A 124 -2.27 -22.06 -3.47
C GLU A 124 -1.51 -20.84 -4.02
N VAL A 125 -2.25 -19.77 -4.27
CA VAL A 125 -1.71 -18.48 -4.66
C VAL A 125 -1.47 -17.64 -3.42
N THR A 126 -0.22 -17.23 -3.20
CA THR A 126 0.19 -16.31 -2.15
C THR A 126 0.47 -14.93 -2.75
N VAL A 127 -0.34 -13.95 -2.37
CA VAL A 127 -0.18 -12.55 -2.74
C VAL A 127 0.43 -11.79 -1.55
N THR A 128 1.57 -11.16 -1.76
CA THR A 128 2.22 -10.29 -0.77
C THR A 128 2.31 -8.88 -1.30
N ALA A 129 1.80 -7.91 -0.55
CA ALA A 129 1.95 -6.50 -0.84
C ALA A 129 2.82 -5.84 0.23
N ARG A 130 3.79 -5.02 -0.19
CA ARG A 130 4.77 -4.39 0.69
C ARG A 130 4.98 -2.92 0.32
N MET A 131 5.06 -2.08 1.33
CA MET A 131 5.57 -0.71 1.21
C MET A 131 7.09 -0.70 1.07
N VAL A 132 7.58 -0.01 0.04
CA VAL A 132 9.01 0.20 -0.24
C VAL A 132 9.28 1.71 -0.23
N GLY A 133 10.48 2.12 0.22
CA GLY A 133 10.87 3.53 0.25
C GLY A 133 10.44 4.30 1.51
N GLN A 134 10.05 3.60 2.58
CA GLN A 134 9.77 4.17 3.90
C GLN A 134 10.53 3.42 4.99
N LYS A 135 10.80 4.08 6.12
CA LYS A 135 11.58 3.50 7.24
C LYS A 135 10.83 2.34 7.92
N THR A 136 9.55 2.53 8.20
CA THR A 136 8.71 1.50 8.84
C THR A 136 8.20 0.53 7.80
N VAL A 137 8.55 -0.75 7.90
CA VAL A 137 8.04 -1.78 6.99
C VAL A 137 6.54 -1.94 7.19
N SER A 138 5.78 -1.95 6.10
CA SER A 138 4.39 -2.38 6.09
C SER A 138 4.22 -3.44 5.02
N THR A 139 3.78 -4.62 5.44
CA THR A 139 3.58 -5.78 4.57
C THR A 139 2.28 -6.46 4.95
N LEU A 140 1.55 -6.94 3.96
CA LEU A 140 0.39 -7.81 4.16
C LEU A 140 0.50 -8.99 3.18
N THR A 141 0.09 -10.17 3.62
CA THR A 141 0.05 -11.37 2.80
C THR A 141 -1.36 -11.95 2.83
N ARG A 142 -1.86 -12.37 1.67
CA ARG A 142 -3.15 -13.03 1.50
C ARG A 142 -2.96 -14.28 0.64
N LYS A 143 -3.68 -15.34 0.98
CA LYS A 143 -3.67 -16.61 0.25
C LYS A 143 -5.03 -16.88 -0.37
N ALA A 144 -5.04 -17.58 -1.50
CA ALA A 144 -6.23 -18.11 -2.15
C ALA A 144 -5.91 -19.52 -2.66
N ALA A 145 -6.80 -20.48 -2.43
CA ALA A 145 -6.60 -21.86 -2.85
C ALA A 145 -7.09 -22.07 -4.29
N PHE A 146 -6.30 -22.78 -5.09
CA PHE A 146 -6.66 -23.25 -6.43
C PHE A 146 -6.32 -24.74 -6.49
N GLN A 147 -7.11 -25.52 -7.23
CA GLN A 147 -6.93 -26.97 -7.35
C GLN A 147 -7.18 -27.37 -8.80
N CYS A 148 -6.24 -28.06 -9.43
CA CYS A 148 -6.50 -28.73 -10.71
C CYS A 148 -6.74 -30.22 -10.43
N GLY A 149 -7.76 -30.79 -11.07
CA GLY A 149 -7.96 -32.23 -11.12
C GLY A 149 -6.98 -32.88 -12.09
N GLU A 150 -6.66 -34.15 -11.86
CA GLU A 150 -5.98 -35.01 -12.84
C GLU A 150 -6.88 -35.34 -14.03
#